data_AF-A0A6A4ZA20-F1
#
_entry.id   AF-A0A6A4ZA20-F1
#
_cell.length_a   1.000
_cell.length_b   1.000
_cell.length_c   1.000
_cell.angle_alpha   90.00
_cell.angle_beta   90.00
_cell.angle_gamma   90.00
#
_symmetry.space_group_name_H-M   'P 1'
#
loop_
_entity.id
_entity.type
_entity.pdbx_description
1 polymer ?
#
loop_
_entity_poly.entity_id
_entity_poly.type
_entity_poly.pdbx_seq_one_letter_code
_entity_poly.pdbx_strand_id
1 'polypeptide(L)'
;MGSDQSKPTQPPRPVRAAAAAPQQTFRAIPDTYETYEQLQAALRHSGLESSNLILAIDYTKSNTWTGQRSFQNKCLHDIDPTNQVWNPYQSVIHILGRTLEAFDDDKLIPAFGFGDATTGGRACFPFLTNGDVCVGFDQVLQRYNQITPGIVLSGPTNFAPVIHEAIRVHPAPMR
;
A
#
# COMPACT_ATOMS: atom_id res chain seq x y z
N MET A 1 64.74 -9.23 39.86
CA MET A 1 64.68 -7.82 39.41
C MET A 1 65.11 -7.83 37.95
N GLY A 2 64.13 -7.98 37.05
CA GLY A 2 64.34 -8.21 35.63
C GLY A 2 64.37 -6.89 34.86
N SER A 3 65.39 -6.74 34.04
CA SER A 3 65.70 -5.59 33.21
C SER A 3 64.77 -5.44 32.01
N ASP A 4 64.52 -4.17 31.71
CA ASP A 4 63.81 -3.58 30.58
C ASP A 4 64.23 -4.18 29.22
N GLN A 5 63.25 -4.66 28.45
CA GLN A 5 63.40 -4.96 27.02
C GLN A 5 62.23 -4.35 26.26
N SER A 6 62.48 -3.17 25.71
CA SER A 6 61.61 -2.44 24.79
C SER A 6 61.50 -3.22 23.48
N LYS A 7 60.29 -3.61 23.08
CA LYS A 7 59.97 -4.26 21.80
C LYS A 7 59.47 -3.19 20.80
N PRO A 8 59.90 -3.20 19.53
CA PRO A 8 59.47 -2.19 18.56
C PRO A 8 58.12 -2.56 17.94
N THR A 9 57.20 -1.61 17.86
CA THR A 9 55.89 -1.79 17.19
C THR A 9 55.60 -0.68 16.18
N GLN A 10 55.17 -1.11 15.00
CA GLN A 10 55.07 -0.45 13.69
C GLN A 10 54.34 0.90 13.64
N PRO A 11 54.60 1.74 12.61
CA PRO A 11 53.79 2.92 12.35
C PRO A 11 52.35 2.54 11.95
N PRO A 12 51.35 3.36 12.28
CA PRO A 12 49.96 3.09 11.96
C PRO A 12 49.74 3.11 10.44
N ARG A 13 48.96 2.14 9.93
CA ARG A 13 48.47 2.14 8.53
C ARG A 13 47.55 3.33 8.31
N PRO A 14 47.53 3.93 7.10
CA PRO A 14 46.61 5.01 6.79
C PRO A 14 45.18 4.48 6.84
N VAL A 15 44.34 5.10 7.66
CA VAL A 15 42.91 4.82 7.72
C VAL A 15 42.31 5.37 6.44
N ARG A 16 41.93 4.47 5.52
CA ARG A 16 41.22 4.86 4.30
C ARG A 16 39.85 5.37 4.72
N ALA A 17 39.60 6.67 4.55
CA ALA A 17 38.30 7.27 4.80
C ALA A 17 37.25 6.52 3.95
N ALA A 18 36.27 5.91 4.62
CA ALA A 18 35.11 5.37 3.95
C ALA A 18 34.37 6.56 3.33
N ALA A 19 34.32 6.61 1.99
CA ALA A 19 33.46 7.55 1.30
C ALA A 19 32.01 7.26 1.72
N ALA A 20 31.38 8.23 2.39
CA ALA A 20 29.98 8.14 2.74
C ALA A 20 29.16 8.01 1.46
N ALA A 21 28.34 6.95 1.37
CA ALA A 21 27.38 6.80 0.29
C ALA A 21 26.43 8.01 0.29
N PRO A 22 26.08 8.58 -0.87
CA PRO A 22 25.18 9.71 -0.93
C PRO A 22 23.83 9.30 -0.33
N GLN A 23 23.50 9.88 0.82
CA GLN A 23 22.17 9.82 1.39
C GLN A 23 21.26 10.58 0.44
N GLN A 24 20.52 9.85 -0.40
CA GLN A 24 19.40 10.44 -1.12
C GLN A 24 18.41 10.94 -0.06
N THR A 25 18.40 12.25 0.15
CA THR A 25 17.43 12.89 1.02
C THR A 25 16.07 12.74 0.37
N PHE A 26 15.17 12.00 1.03
CA PHE A 26 13.78 11.92 0.62
C PHE A 26 13.23 13.35 0.48
N ARG A 27 12.80 13.72 -0.72
CA ARG A 27 12.08 14.97 -0.98
C ARG A 27 10.60 14.62 -1.08
N ALA A 28 9.82 15.11 -0.12
CA ALA A 28 8.37 15.03 -0.19
C ALA A 28 7.88 15.83 -1.42
N ILE A 29 6.90 15.28 -2.13
CA ILE A 29 6.18 16.02 -3.16
C ILE A 29 5.35 17.09 -2.42
N PRO A 30 5.47 18.38 -2.74
CA PRO A 30 4.76 19.44 -2.04
C PRO A 30 3.25 19.37 -2.32
N ASP A 31 2.44 19.62 -1.29
CA ASP A 31 0.98 19.75 -1.45
C ASP A 31 0.67 20.99 -2.30
N THR A 32 0.26 20.75 -3.55
CA THR A 32 0.07 21.81 -4.56
C THR A 32 -1.40 21.99 -4.96
N TYR A 33 -2.31 21.16 -4.42
CA TYR A 33 -3.72 21.11 -4.82
C TYR A 33 -4.64 21.17 -3.61
N GLU A 34 -5.66 22.03 -3.67
CA GLU A 34 -6.63 22.24 -2.59
C GLU A 34 -8.01 21.62 -2.90
N THR A 35 -8.27 21.22 -4.15
CA THR A 35 -9.54 20.58 -4.56
C THR A 35 -9.31 19.35 -5.44
N TYR A 36 -10.32 18.47 -5.50
CA TYR A 36 -10.27 17.28 -6.37
C TYR A 36 -10.20 17.66 -7.84
N GLU A 37 -10.90 18.71 -8.25
CA GLU A 37 -10.89 19.20 -9.63
C GLU A 37 -9.50 19.71 -10.04
N GLN A 38 -8.80 20.42 -9.14
CA GLN A 38 -7.42 20.85 -9.37
C GLN A 38 -6.48 19.67 -9.53
N LEU A 39 -6.61 18.66 -8.67
CA LEU A 39 -5.81 17.44 -8.74
C LEU A 39 -6.07 16.67 -10.05
N GLN A 40 -7.34 16.48 -10.43
CA GLN A 40 -7.70 15.84 -11.70
C GLN A 40 -7.15 16.61 -12.90
N ALA A 41 -7.26 17.94 -12.92
CA ALA A 41 -6.72 18.76 -14.01
C ALA A 41 -5.20 18.60 -14.13
N ALA A 42 -4.49 18.55 -13.00
CA ALA A 42 -3.05 18.35 -12.98
C ALA A 42 -2.62 16.94 -13.45
N LEU A 43 -3.37 15.91 -13.06
CA LEU A 43 -3.14 14.55 -13.55
C LEU A 43 -3.31 14.47 -15.07
N ARG A 44 -4.36 15.08 -15.63
CA ARG A 44 -4.54 15.19 -17.10
C ARG A 44 -3.38 15.94 -17.76
N HIS A 45 -2.99 17.08 -17.20
CA HIS A 45 -1.89 17.88 -17.74
C HIS A 45 -0.55 17.14 -17.72
N SER A 46 -0.38 16.20 -16.78
CA SER A 46 0.80 15.34 -16.68
C SER A 46 0.78 14.15 -17.66
N GLY A 47 -0.24 14.04 -18.51
CA GLY A 47 -0.36 13.02 -19.55
C GLY A 47 -1.08 11.75 -19.11
N LEU A 48 -1.81 11.77 -17.98
CA LEU A 48 -2.72 10.68 -17.63
C LEU A 48 -4.00 10.80 -18.47
N GLU A 49 -4.01 10.14 -19.63
CA GLU A 49 -5.14 10.15 -20.56
C GLU A 49 -6.12 9.01 -20.29
N SER A 50 -5.59 7.80 -20.07
CA SER A 50 -6.32 6.57 -19.78
C SER A 50 -5.50 5.70 -18.83
N SER A 51 -6.15 5.05 -17.88
CA SER A 51 -5.54 4.10 -16.97
C SER A 51 -6.49 2.94 -16.72
N ASN A 52 -5.94 1.82 -16.25
CA ASN A 52 -6.72 0.79 -15.59
C ASN A 52 -6.22 0.72 -14.14
N LEU A 53 -7.14 0.48 -13.21
CA LEU A 53 -6.86 0.52 -11.78
C LEU A 53 -7.04 -0.86 -11.15
N ILE A 54 -6.14 -1.21 -10.23
CA ILE A 54 -6.23 -2.42 -9.40
C ILE A 54 -6.14 -1.99 -7.95
N LEU A 55 -7.00 -2.55 -7.10
CA LEU A 55 -6.97 -2.28 -5.66
C LEU A 55 -6.59 -3.54 -4.87
N ALA A 56 -5.66 -3.39 -3.94
CA ALA A 56 -5.21 -4.44 -3.04
C ALA A 56 -5.31 -3.97 -1.58
N ILE A 57 -6.07 -4.70 -0.75
CA ILE A 57 -6.35 -4.36 0.64
C ILE A 57 -5.62 -5.32 1.58
N ASP A 58 -4.80 -4.74 2.47
CA ASP A 58 -4.02 -5.44 3.48
C ASP A 58 -4.90 -5.83 4.68
N TYR A 59 -5.21 -7.12 4.83
CA TYR A 59 -5.96 -7.70 5.95
C TYR A 59 -5.05 -8.36 7.01
N THR A 60 -3.84 -7.85 7.20
CA THR A 60 -2.95 -8.35 8.25
C THR A 60 -3.36 -7.90 9.65
N LYS A 61 -2.96 -8.68 10.65
CA LYS A 61 -3.29 -8.49 12.07
C LYS A 61 -2.77 -7.17 12.62
N SER A 62 -1.72 -6.58 12.03
CA SER A 62 -1.20 -5.28 12.47
C SER A 62 -2.23 -4.17 12.48
N ASN A 63 -3.25 -4.26 11.62
CA ASN A 63 -4.37 -3.32 11.60
C ASN A 63 -5.14 -3.24 12.92
N THR A 64 -5.04 -4.23 13.82
CA THR A 64 -5.70 -4.17 15.13
C THR A 64 -5.01 -3.23 16.12
N TRP A 65 -3.75 -2.83 15.88
CA TRP A 65 -3.00 -1.97 16.82
C TRP A 65 -2.41 -0.71 16.16
N THR A 66 -2.25 -0.67 14.85
CA THR A 66 -1.71 0.53 14.16
C THR A 66 -2.65 1.73 14.18
N GLY A 67 -3.94 1.52 14.48
CA GLY A 67 -4.92 2.57 14.75
C GLY A 67 -4.81 3.23 16.13
N GLN A 68 -3.85 2.82 16.98
CA GLN A 68 -3.70 3.32 18.35
C GLN A 68 -3.73 4.85 18.46
N ARG A 69 -3.00 5.54 17.56
CA ARG A 69 -2.89 7.01 17.58
C ARG A 69 -3.79 7.70 16.57
N SER A 70 -4.03 7.06 15.42
CA SER A 70 -4.70 7.66 14.26
C SER A 70 -6.19 7.37 14.17
N PHE A 71 -6.68 6.34 14.89
CA PHE A 71 -8.06 5.89 14.80
C PHE A 71 -8.63 5.50 16.16
N GLN A 72 -8.35 6.32 17.18
CA GLN A 72 -8.94 6.20 18.51
C GLN A 72 -8.77 4.81 19.14
N ASN A 73 -7.61 4.17 18.92
CA ASN A 73 -7.33 2.82 19.42
C ASN A 73 -8.27 1.73 18.88
N LYS A 74 -8.92 1.98 17.75
CA LYS A 74 -9.72 0.99 17.02
C LYS A 74 -8.87 0.28 15.96
N CYS A 75 -9.37 -0.87 15.51
CA CYS A 75 -8.85 -1.54 14.33
C CYS A 75 -9.01 -0.64 13.10
N LEU A 76 -8.01 -0.58 12.22
CA LEU A 76 -8.10 0.19 10.98
C LEU A 76 -9.16 -0.34 10.01
N HIS A 77 -9.65 -1.56 10.21
CA HIS A 77 -10.77 -2.16 9.48
C HIS A 77 -12.12 -2.12 10.23
N ASP A 78 -12.21 -1.43 11.38
CA ASP A 78 -13.47 -1.38 12.14
C ASP A 78 -14.59 -0.76 11.28
N ILE A 79 -15.67 -1.52 11.05
CA ILE A 79 -16.84 -1.04 10.29
C ILE A 79 -17.86 -0.53 11.29
N ASP A 80 -18.11 0.77 11.28
CA ASP A 80 -19.15 1.37 12.10
C ASP A 80 -20.55 0.92 11.63
N PRO A 81 -21.33 0.20 12.45
CA PRO A 81 -22.67 -0.26 12.06
C PRO A 81 -23.66 0.88 11.82
N THR A 82 -23.38 2.09 12.33
CA THR A 82 -24.21 3.28 12.11
C THR A 82 -23.84 4.05 10.84
N ASN A 83 -22.74 3.68 10.18
CA ASN A 83 -22.14 4.39 9.04
C ASN A 83 -21.85 5.88 9.31
N GLN A 84 -21.67 6.28 10.57
CA GLN A 84 -21.35 7.67 10.93
C GLN A 84 -19.85 7.95 10.85
N VAL A 85 -19.02 6.95 11.13
CA VAL A 85 -17.56 7.04 11.11
C VAL A 85 -16.99 6.06 10.10
N TRP A 86 -16.20 6.58 9.17
CA TRP A 86 -15.42 5.75 8.26
C TRP A 86 -14.07 5.41 8.86
N ASN A 87 -13.65 4.16 8.66
CA ASN A 87 -12.28 3.77 8.91
C ASN A 87 -11.34 4.28 7.80
N PRO A 88 -10.02 4.31 8.04
CA PRO A 88 -9.07 4.85 7.07
C PRO A 88 -9.12 4.18 5.69
N TYR A 89 -9.40 2.87 5.61
CA TYR A 89 -9.53 2.18 4.33
C TYR A 89 -10.79 2.65 3.56
N GLN A 90 -11.94 2.80 4.21
CA GLN A 90 -13.15 3.35 3.56
C GLN A 90 -12.89 4.75 2.99
N SER A 91 -12.24 5.61 3.79
CA SER A 91 -11.87 6.96 3.38
C SER A 91 -10.96 6.97 2.17
N VAL A 92 -9.93 6.12 2.14
CA VAL A 92 -9.01 6.02 0.99
C VAL A 92 -9.74 5.52 -0.26
N ILE A 93 -10.54 4.45 -0.15
CA ILE A 93 -11.31 3.91 -1.28
C ILE A 93 -12.21 5.01 -1.89
N HIS A 94 -12.91 5.77 -1.03
CA HIS A 94 -13.76 6.86 -1.49
C HIS A 94 -12.97 7.97 -2.18
N ILE A 95 -11.85 8.42 -1.61
CA ILE A 95 -11.01 9.49 -2.18
C ILE A 95 -10.44 9.04 -3.54
N LEU A 96 -10.00 7.79 -3.67
CA LEU A 96 -9.53 7.25 -4.94
C LEU A 96 -10.63 7.23 -6.00
N GLY A 97 -11.87 6.85 -5.63
CA GLY A 97 -13.01 6.96 -6.54
C GLY A 97 -13.25 8.39 -7.02
N ARG A 98 -13.20 9.36 -6.11
CA ARG A 98 -13.41 10.78 -6.46
C ARG A 98 -12.30 11.37 -7.33
N THR A 99 -11.09 10.81 -7.30
CA THR A 99 -9.91 11.40 -7.94
C THR A 99 -9.46 10.66 -9.19
N LEU A 100 -9.45 9.33 -9.15
CA LEU A 100 -8.87 8.49 -10.19
C LEU A 100 -9.90 7.83 -11.11
N GLU A 101 -11.15 7.67 -10.66
CA GLU A 101 -12.18 7.02 -11.47
C GLU A 101 -12.40 7.74 -12.80
N ALA A 102 -12.24 9.06 -12.86
CA ALA A 102 -12.36 9.84 -14.10
C ALA A 102 -11.32 9.49 -15.19
N PHE A 103 -10.29 8.70 -14.85
CA PHE A 103 -9.21 8.25 -15.74
C PHE A 103 -9.27 6.74 -16.02
N ASP A 104 -10.23 6.03 -15.43
CA ASP A 104 -10.44 4.61 -15.66
C ASP A 104 -11.47 4.44 -16.78
N ASP A 105 -11.05 3.93 -17.94
CA ASP A 105 -11.87 3.95 -19.15
C ASP A 105 -13.05 2.96 -19.07
N ASP A 106 -12.79 1.77 -18.52
CA ASP A 106 -13.76 0.68 -18.44
C ASP A 106 -14.50 0.63 -17.09
N LYS A 107 -14.05 1.39 -16.09
CA LYS A 107 -14.55 1.36 -14.71
C LYS A 107 -14.37 0.00 -14.04
N LEU A 108 -13.56 -0.90 -14.60
CA LEU A 108 -13.38 -2.24 -14.09
C LEU A 108 -12.21 -2.23 -13.10
N ILE A 109 -12.54 -2.41 -11.82
CA ILE A 109 -11.58 -2.41 -10.73
C ILE A 109 -11.41 -3.83 -10.18
N PRO A 110 -10.41 -4.61 -10.65
CA PRO A 110 -9.94 -5.78 -9.94
C PRO A 110 -9.57 -5.41 -8.50
N ALA A 111 -10.29 -5.98 -7.53
CA ALA A 111 -10.11 -5.71 -6.11
C ALA A 111 -9.78 -6.99 -5.35
N PHE A 112 -8.70 -6.96 -4.58
CA PHE A 112 -8.14 -8.11 -3.88
C PHE A 112 -7.88 -7.81 -2.41
N GLY A 113 -7.99 -8.84 -1.57
CA GLY A 113 -7.50 -8.83 -0.19
C GLY A 113 -6.35 -9.81 0.00
N PHE A 114 -5.43 -9.52 0.93
CA PHE A 114 -4.32 -10.42 1.26
C PHE A 114 -3.93 -10.31 2.74
N GLY A 115 -3.21 -11.30 3.25
CA GLY A 115 -2.68 -11.28 4.63
C GLY A 115 -3.67 -11.71 5.71
N ASP A 116 -4.87 -12.15 5.31
CA ASP A 116 -5.83 -12.78 6.21
C ASP A 116 -5.42 -14.22 6.57
N ALA A 117 -6.18 -14.87 7.46
CA ALA A 117 -5.88 -16.23 7.91
C ALA A 117 -5.92 -17.28 6.78
N THR A 118 -6.70 -17.04 5.73
CA THR A 118 -6.82 -17.98 4.60
C THR A 118 -5.67 -17.85 3.60
N THR A 119 -5.19 -16.62 3.35
CA THR A 119 -4.12 -16.36 2.38
C THR A 119 -2.72 -16.35 2.99
N GLY A 120 -2.59 -15.91 4.25
CA GLY A 120 -1.31 -15.62 4.89
C GLY A 120 -0.40 -14.79 3.98
N GLY A 121 0.88 -15.16 3.89
CA GLY A 121 1.84 -14.50 2.99
C GLY A 121 1.97 -15.13 1.60
N ARG A 122 1.03 -15.96 1.15
CA ARG A 122 1.21 -16.83 -0.03
C ARG A 122 0.23 -16.57 -1.17
N ALA A 123 -0.93 -16.00 -0.88
CA ALA A 123 -2.00 -15.78 -1.85
C ALA A 123 -2.68 -14.42 -1.64
N CYS A 124 -3.63 -14.10 -2.51
CA CYS A 124 -4.63 -13.06 -2.31
C CYS A 124 -6.01 -13.66 -2.68
N PHE A 125 -7.09 -13.02 -2.28
CA PHE A 125 -8.46 -13.41 -2.63
C PHE A 125 -9.18 -12.26 -3.34
N PRO A 126 -10.03 -12.54 -4.35
CA PRO A 126 -10.81 -11.51 -5.02
C PRO A 126 -12.00 -11.07 -4.16
N PHE A 127 -12.44 -9.82 -4.33
CA PHE A 127 -13.61 -9.27 -3.63
C PHE A 127 -14.93 -9.86 -4.13
N LEU A 128 -14.95 -10.35 -5.37
CA LEU A 128 -16.06 -11.06 -6.00
C LEU A 128 -15.63 -12.51 -6.26
N THR A 129 -16.41 -13.45 -5.75
CA THR A 129 -16.09 -14.90 -5.81
C THR A 129 -16.56 -15.57 -7.09
N ASN A 130 -17.35 -14.90 -7.91
CA ASN A 130 -17.92 -15.41 -9.15
C ASN A 130 -16.99 -15.22 -10.37
N GLY A 131 -15.79 -14.66 -10.18
CA GLY A 131 -14.83 -14.39 -11.25
C GLY A 131 -15.01 -13.03 -11.93
N ASP A 132 -16.02 -12.25 -11.53
CA ASP A 132 -16.21 -10.87 -12.00
C ASP A 132 -15.25 -9.90 -11.28
N VAL A 133 -15.18 -8.67 -11.80
CA VAL A 133 -14.47 -7.54 -11.20
C VAL A 133 -15.45 -6.45 -10.79
N CYS A 134 -15.07 -5.61 -9.84
CA CYS A 134 -15.94 -4.53 -9.40
C CYS A 134 -16.09 -3.48 -10.51
N VAL A 135 -17.29 -2.91 -10.64
CA VAL A 135 -17.62 -1.79 -11.50
C VAL A 135 -17.59 -0.52 -10.65
N GLY A 136 -16.52 0.25 -10.79
CA GLY A 136 -16.26 1.50 -10.10
C GLY A 136 -15.88 1.33 -8.63
N PHE A 137 -15.45 2.43 -8.01
CA PHE A 137 -15.03 2.45 -6.61
C PHE A 137 -16.21 2.30 -5.63
N ASP A 138 -17.42 2.66 -6.04
CA ASP A 138 -18.61 2.49 -5.23
C ASP A 138 -18.89 1.00 -4.95
N GLN A 139 -18.77 0.13 -5.95
CA GLN A 139 -18.93 -1.32 -5.74
C GLN A 139 -17.77 -1.88 -4.92
N VAL A 140 -16.55 -1.39 -5.10
CA VAL A 140 -15.40 -1.78 -4.26
C VAL A 140 -15.67 -1.45 -2.79
N LEU A 141 -16.13 -0.24 -2.49
CA LEU A 141 -16.47 0.20 -1.14
C LEU A 141 -17.62 -0.63 -0.55
N GLN A 142 -18.66 -0.88 -1.34
CA GLN A 142 -19.77 -1.73 -0.94
C GLN A 142 -19.29 -3.14 -0.56
N ARG A 143 -18.47 -3.76 -1.41
CA ARG A 143 -17.91 -5.10 -1.17
C ARG A 143 -16.98 -5.11 0.03
N TYR A 144 -16.12 -4.10 0.18
CA TYR A 144 -15.28 -3.92 1.37
C TYR A 144 -16.12 -3.95 2.65
N ASN A 145 -17.19 -3.16 2.72
CA ASN A 145 -18.07 -3.10 3.89
C ASN A 145 -18.75 -4.45 4.19
N GLN A 146 -19.09 -5.21 3.15
CA GLN A 146 -19.77 -6.51 3.29
C GLN A 146 -18.84 -7.63 3.77
N ILE A 147 -17.63 -7.72 3.23
CA ILE A 147 -16.73 -8.86 3.50
C ILE A 147 -15.85 -8.64 4.73
N THR A 148 -15.47 -7.40 5.02
CA THR A 148 -14.50 -7.06 6.08
C THR A 148 -14.88 -7.62 7.45
N PRO A 149 -16.15 -7.55 7.92
CA PRO A 149 -16.53 -8.12 9.21
C PRO A 149 -16.31 -9.65 9.33
N GLY A 150 -16.29 -10.37 8.20
CA GLY A 150 -16.10 -11.82 8.16
C GLY A 150 -14.64 -12.26 8.00
N ILE A 151 -13.70 -11.33 7.80
CA ILE A 151 -12.30 -11.65 7.54
C ILE A 151 -11.51 -11.77 8.85
N VAL A 152 -10.78 -12.87 8.98
CA VAL A 152 -9.89 -13.10 10.12
C VAL A 152 -8.49 -12.58 9.81
N LEU A 153 -8.10 -11.47 10.44
CA LEU A 153 -6.80 -10.83 10.21
C LEU A 153 -5.63 -11.71 10.68
N SER A 154 -4.57 -11.83 9.86
CA SER A 154 -3.43 -12.72 10.14
C SER A 154 -2.10 -12.16 9.62
N GLY A 155 -1.26 -12.98 8.98
CA GLY A 155 -0.01 -12.55 8.37
C GLY A 155 0.82 -13.73 7.85
N PRO A 156 2.10 -13.49 7.50
CA PRO A 156 2.79 -12.20 7.52
C PRO A 156 2.31 -11.27 6.40
N THR A 157 2.70 -9.99 6.47
CA THR A 157 2.52 -9.06 5.35
C THR A 157 3.46 -9.44 4.21
N ASN A 158 2.90 -9.82 3.06
CA ASN A 158 3.65 -10.07 1.84
C ASN A 158 2.87 -9.57 0.63
N PHE A 159 3.43 -8.60 -0.10
CA PHE A 159 2.80 -8.04 -1.30
C PHE A 159 3.06 -8.86 -2.56
N ALA A 160 4.03 -9.80 -2.55
CA ALA A 160 4.37 -10.57 -3.73
C ALA A 160 3.16 -11.29 -4.39
N PRO A 161 2.24 -11.93 -3.63
CA PRO A 161 1.08 -12.59 -4.23
C PRO A 161 0.17 -11.63 -5.00
N VAL A 162 -0.10 -10.45 -4.45
CA VAL A 162 -1.01 -9.49 -5.09
C VAL A 162 -0.34 -8.75 -6.25
N ILE A 163 0.98 -8.55 -6.21
CA ILE A 163 1.75 -8.02 -7.35
C ILE A 163 1.72 -9.02 -8.51
N HIS A 164 1.92 -10.32 -8.25
CA HIS A 164 1.81 -11.34 -9.29
C HIS A 164 0.40 -11.41 -9.89
N GLU A 165 -0.62 -11.26 -9.05
CA GLU A 165 -2.01 -11.22 -9.51
C GLU A 165 -2.28 -9.99 -10.38
N ALA A 166 -1.76 -8.81 -10.00
CA ALA A 166 -1.85 -7.61 -10.81
C ALA A 166 -1.24 -7.80 -12.22
N ILE A 167 -0.07 -8.44 -12.30
CA ILE A 167 0.60 -8.79 -13.57
C ILE A 167 -0.26 -9.78 -14.37
N ARG A 168 -0.92 -10.73 -13.71
CA ARG A 168 -1.77 -11.73 -14.37
C ARG A 168 -3.03 -11.11 -14.97
N VAL A 169 -3.65 -10.17 -14.28
CA VAL A 169 -4.89 -9.50 -14.70
C VAL A 169 -4.62 -8.48 -15.82
N HIS A 170 -3.43 -7.88 -15.84
CA HIS A 170 -2.97 -7.03 -16.94
C HIS A 170 -1.78 -7.67 -17.66
N PRO A 171 -2.01 -8.67 -18.53
CA PRO A 171 -0.95 -9.14 -19.40
C PRO A 171 -0.50 -7.96 -20.26
N ALA A 172 0.76 -7.56 -20.12
CA ALA A 172 1.37 -6.63 -21.07
C ALA A 172 1.09 -7.15 -22.48
N PRO A 173 0.71 -6.30 -23.44
CA PRO A 173 0.50 -6.74 -24.80
C PRO A 173 1.77 -7.47 -25.25
N MET A 174 1.64 -8.76 -25.57
CA MET A 174 2.74 -9.52 -26.17
C MET A 174 3.11 -8.78 -27.45
N ARG A 175 4.30 -8.18 -27.46
CA ARG A 175 4.88 -7.55 -28.65
C ARG A 175 5.23 -8.60 -29.69
#